data_AF-A0ABD1CEZ9-F1
#
_entry.id   AF-A0ABD1CEZ9-F1
#
_cell.length_a   1.000
_cell.length_b   1.000
_cell.length_c   1.000
_cell.angle_alpha   90.00
_cell.angle_beta   90.00
_cell.angle_gamma   90.00
#
_symmetry.space_group_name_H-M   'P 1'
#
loop_
_entity.id
_entity.type
_entity.pdbx_description
1 polymer ?
#
loop_
_entity_poly.entity_id
_entity_poly.type
_entity_poly.pdbx_seq_one_letter_code
_entity_poly.pdbx_strand_id
1 'polypeptide(L)'
;MLIMGKLTVVPIHHNQELLEDCVLLINSEWPRSFSARMWSLQASKDTLPTSLVLIEKDEPQNAKPTVLAHAKLSVIPSDQEAVFIESNCSKQQY
;
A
#
# COMPACT_ATOMS: atom_id res chain seq x y z
N MET A 1 8.41 19.50 -2.84
CA MET A 1 8.27 18.32 -1.95
C MET A 1 9.65 18.01 -1.39
N LEU A 2 9.86 18.25 -0.10
CA LEU A 2 11.06 17.80 0.60
C LEU A 2 10.70 16.47 1.25
N ILE A 3 11.13 15.38 0.61
CA ILE A 3 11.18 14.07 1.28
C ILE A 3 12.28 14.21 2.33
N MET A 4 11.91 14.10 3.60
CA MET A 4 12.85 14.26 4.72
C MET A 4 13.35 12.93 5.24
N GLY A 5 12.63 11.83 4.94
CA GLY A 5 12.97 10.47 5.33
C GLY A 5 13.44 9.58 4.17
N LYS A 6 13.72 8.31 4.49
CA LYS A 6 14.06 7.31 3.47
C LYS A 6 12.78 6.69 2.92
N LEU A 7 12.58 6.81 1.60
CA LEU A 7 11.49 6.11 0.91
C LEU A 7 11.83 4.63 0.70
N THR A 8 10.87 3.75 0.96
CA THR A 8 10.98 2.31 0.70
C THR A 8 9.64 1.76 0.22
N VAL A 9 9.66 0.84 -0.75
CA VAL A 9 8.47 0.08 -1.13
C VAL A 9 8.53 -1.28 -0.43
N VAL A 10 7.44 -1.64 0.26
CA VAL A 10 7.36 -2.88 1.03
C VAL A 10 6.07 -3.66 0.69
N PRO A 11 6.12 -5.00 0.69
CA PRO A 11 4.92 -5.82 0.56
C PRO A 11 4.09 -5.80 1.86
N ILE A 12 2.78 -5.54 1.77
CA ILE A 12 1.94 -5.37 2.96
C ILE A 12 1.82 -6.65 3.81
N HIS A 13 1.93 -7.83 3.18
CA HIS A 13 1.81 -9.12 3.87
C HIS A 13 3.00 -9.44 4.79
N HIS A 14 4.12 -8.73 4.65
CA HIS A 14 5.26 -8.78 5.56
C HIS A 14 5.31 -7.60 6.55
N ASN A 15 4.38 -6.65 6.45
CA ASN A 15 4.37 -5.40 7.23
C ASN A 15 2.94 -5.13 7.73
N GLN A 16 2.38 -6.07 8.50
CA GLN A 16 0.97 -6.05 8.91
C GLN A 16 0.61 -4.84 9.78
N GLU A 17 1.59 -4.24 10.46
CA GLU A 17 1.45 -3.00 11.24
C GLU A 17 1.03 -1.78 10.38
N LEU A 18 1.21 -1.86 9.06
CA LEU A 18 0.83 -0.82 8.11
C LEU A 18 -0.58 -1.00 7.53
N LEU A 19 -1.26 -2.11 7.83
CA LEU A 19 -2.56 -2.45 7.23
C LEU A 19 -3.61 -1.37 7.48
N GLU A 20 -3.75 -0.92 8.72
CA GLU A 20 -4.76 0.08 9.09
C GLU A 20 -4.51 1.42 8.39
N ASP A 21 -3.27 1.91 8.41
CA ASP A 21 -2.87 3.16 7.74
C ASP A 21 -3.13 3.07 6.22
N CYS A 22 -2.84 1.91 5.63
CA CYS A 22 -3.10 1.66 4.22
C CYS A 22 -4.61 1.64 3.90
N VAL A 23 -5.46 1.07 4.77
CA VAL A 23 -6.93 1.12 4.61
C VAL A 23 -7.41 2.56 4.64
N LEU A 24 -6.94 3.35 5.60
CA LEU A 24 -7.31 4.76 5.76
C LEU A 24 -6.90 5.58 4.52
N LEU A 25 -5.68 5.39 4.02
CA LEU A 25 -5.19 6.03 2.80
C LEU A 25 -6.02 5.67 1.56
N ILE A 26 -6.35 4.39 1.35
CA ILE A 26 -7.18 4.01 0.20
C ILE A 26 -8.59 4.61 0.32
N ASN A 27 -9.15 4.63 1.53
CA ASN A 27 -10.49 5.15 1.78
C ASN A 27 -10.60 6.67 1.71
N SER A 28 -9.51 7.43 1.89
CA SER A 28 -9.55 8.89 1.73
C SER A 28 -9.82 9.31 0.29
N GLU A 29 -9.40 8.49 -0.68
CA GLU A 29 -9.60 8.76 -2.12
C GLU A 29 -10.78 7.95 -2.69
N TRP A 30 -10.99 6.70 -2.25
CA TRP A 30 -12.07 5.82 -2.72
C TRP A 30 -12.82 5.16 -1.55
N PRO A 31 -13.82 5.84 -0.96
CA PRO A 31 -14.52 5.35 0.23
C PRO A 31 -15.21 4.00 0.02
N ARG A 32 -14.85 3.02 0.86
CA ARG A 32 -15.51 1.70 1.02
C ARG A 32 -15.49 1.30 2.49
N SER A 33 -16.20 0.23 2.84
CA SER A 33 -16.16 -0.29 4.21
C SER A 33 -14.73 -0.69 4.60
N PHE A 34 -14.34 -0.36 5.83
CA PHE A 34 -13.03 -0.68 6.38
C PHE A 34 -12.72 -2.18 6.23
N SER A 35 -13.68 -3.03 6.61
CA SER A 35 -13.53 -4.49 6.49
C SER A 35 -13.29 -4.94 5.06
N ALA A 36 -13.96 -4.38 4.04
CA ALA A 36 -13.72 -4.77 2.66
C ALA A 36 -12.31 -4.40 2.18
N ARG A 37 -11.77 -3.26 2.62
CA ARG A 37 -10.38 -2.87 2.34
C ARG A 37 -9.39 -3.78 3.05
N MET A 38 -9.63 -4.05 4.33
CA MET A 38 -8.80 -4.94 5.14
C MET A 38 -8.71 -6.33 4.51
N TRP A 39 -9.85 -6.92 4.15
CA TRP A 39 -9.91 -8.21 3.46
C TRP A 39 -9.13 -8.20 2.13
N SER A 40 -9.23 -7.12 1.34
CA SER A 40 -8.46 -7.03 0.09
C SER A 40 -6.96 -6.94 0.32
N LEU A 41 -6.50 -6.23 1.34
CA LEU A 41 -5.07 -6.12 1.67
C LEU A 41 -4.52 -7.44 2.24
N GLN A 42 -5.31 -8.11 3.08
CA GLN A 42 -4.97 -9.42 3.66
C GLN A 42 -4.87 -10.54 2.60
N ALA A 43 -5.44 -10.36 1.41
CA ALA A 43 -5.27 -11.28 0.30
C ALA A 43 -3.86 -11.22 -0.35
N SER A 44 -3.03 -10.25 0.04
CA SER A 44 -1.68 -10.12 -0.46
C SER A 44 -0.80 -11.29 -0.04
N LYS A 45 0.09 -11.73 -0.94
CA LYS A 45 1.10 -12.76 -0.69
C LYS A 45 2.33 -12.56 -1.60
N ASP A 46 3.34 -13.43 -1.45
CA ASP A 46 4.57 -13.42 -2.30
C ASP A 46 4.31 -13.72 -3.78
N THR A 47 3.16 -14.35 -4.06
CA THR A 47 2.61 -14.51 -5.40
C THR A 47 1.44 -13.56 -5.62
N LEU A 48 0.94 -13.46 -6.84
CA LEU A 48 -0.20 -12.58 -7.12
C LEU A 48 -1.51 -13.11 -6.48
N PRO A 49 -2.34 -12.23 -5.89
CA PRO A 49 -2.18 -10.78 -5.83
C PRO A 49 -1.18 -10.30 -4.76
N THR A 50 -0.47 -9.22 -5.06
CA THR A 50 0.52 -8.61 -4.17
C THR A 50 0.22 -7.12 -3.99
N SER A 51 -0.03 -6.70 -2.75
CA SER A 51 -0.17 -5.29 -2.38
C SER A 51 1.16 -4.74 -1.89
N LEU A 52 1.63 -3.70 -2.56
CA LEU A 52 2.84 -2.93 -2.26
C LEU A 52 2.45 -1.58 -1.65
N VAL A 53 3.25 -1.13 -0.69
CA VAL A 53 3.06 0.15 -0.01
C VAL A 53 4.35 0.94 -0.04
N LEU A 54 4.25 2.20 -0.46
CA LEU A 54 5.34 3.17 -0.35
C LEU A 54 5.30 3.77 1.04
N ILE A 55 6.40 3.64 1.77
CA ILE A 55 6.58 4.24 3.10
C ILE A 55 7.72 5.24 3.12
N GLU A 56 7.59 6.25 3.96
CA GLU A 56 8.67 7.12 4.42
C GLU A 56 9.06 6.70 5.85
N LYS A 57 10.36 6.46 6.05
CA LYS A 57 10.93 6.20 7.37
C LYS A 57 11.57 7.50 7.87
N ASP A 58 10.99 8.05 8.92
CA ASP A 58 11.52 9.23 9.61
C ASP A 58 12.69 8.84 10.53
N GLU A 59 13.63 9.76 10.71
CA GLU A 59 14.60 9.69 11.81
C GLU A 59 13.98 10.31 13.07
N PRO A 60 14.08 9.69 14.26
CA PRO A 60 14.92 8.53 14.59
C PRO A 60 14.29 7.18 14.21
N GLN A 61 15.16 6.18 13.94
CA GLN A 61 14.90 4.79 13.53
C GLN A 61 13.76 4.01 14.23
N ASN A 62 13.19 4.52 15.32
CA ASN A 62 12.08 3.91 16.07
C ASN A 62 10.70 4.51 15.75
N ALA A 63 10.62 5.51 14.86
CA ALA A 63 9.33 6.06 14.45
C ALA A 63 8.55 5.06 13.58
N LYS A 64 7.22 5.04 13.75
CA LYS A 64 6.34 4.27 12.86
C LYS A 64 6.47 4.84 11.44
N PRO A 65 6.70 4.02 10.41
CA PRO A 65 6.78 4.51 9.03
C PRO A 65 5.45 5.15 8.58
N THR A 66 5.55 6.24 7.81
CA THR A 66 4.39 6.91 7.23
C THR A 66 4.03 6.25 5.90
N VAL A 67 2.77 5.83 5.74
CA VAL A 67 2.25 5.28 4.46
C VAL A 67 1.91 6.41 3.49
N LEU A 68 2.51 6.39 2.31
CA LEU A 68 2.37 7.45 1.30
C LEU A 68 1.56 7.03 0.08
N ALA A 69 1.62 5.76 -0.31
CA ALA A 69 0.90 5.23 -1.46
C ALA A 69 0.72 3.71 -1.36
N HIS A 70 -0.26 3.19 -2.09
CA HIS A 70 -0.54 1.77 -2.22
C HIS A 70 -0.67 1.40 -3.71
N ALA A 71 -0.17 0.22 -4.07
CA ALA A 71 -0.44 -0.39 -5.37
C ALA A 71 -0.69 -1.88 -5.20
N LYS A 72 -1.73 -2.41 -5.86
CA LYS A 72 -2.04 -3.83 -5.90
C LYS A 72 -1.77 -4.39 -7.28
N LEU A 73 -0.97 -5.44 -7.32
CA LEU A 73 -0.69 -6.26 -8.48
C LEU A 73 -1.62 -7.47 -8.45
N SER A 74 -2.33 -7.73 -9.55
CA SER A 74 -3.22 -8.89 -9.71
C SER A 74 -2.92 -9.63 -11.01
N VAL A 75 -3.23 -10.93 -11.04
CA VAL A 75 -3.10 -11.76 -12.26
C VAL A 75 -4.03 -11.27 -13.37
N ILE A 76 -3.60 -11.41 -14.62
CA ILE A 76 -4.46 -11.31 -15.79
C ILE A 76 -4.70 -12.74 -16.30
N PRO A 77 -5.92 -13.30 -16.21
CA PRO A 77 -6.15 -14.71 -16.54
C PRO A 77 -5.76 -15.11 -17.97
N SER A 78 -5.80 -14.17 -18.91
CA SER A 78 -5.47 -14.40 -20.32
C SER A 78 -3.99 -14.20 -20.67
N ASP A 79 -3.18 -13.68 -19.74
CA ASP A 79 -1.78 -13.35 -19.98
C ASP A 79 -0.96 -13.55 -18.70
N GLN A 80 -0.12 -14.59 -18.71
CA GLN A 80 0.70 -14.96 -17.55
C GLN A 80 1.96 -14.11 -17.40
N GLU A 81 2.35 -13.34 -18.43
CA GLU A 81 3.52 -12.45 -18.41
C GLU A 81 3.15 -11.01 -18.03
N ALA A 82 1.86 -10.70 -17.96
CA ALA A 82 1.34 -9.38 -17.60
C ALA A 82 0.67 -9.36 -16.21
N VAL A 83 0.61 -8.16 -15.63
CA VAL A 83 -0.05 -7.91 -14.34
C VAL A 83 -0.98 -6.71 -14.44
N PHE A 84 -2.11 -6.80 -13.75
CA PHE A 84 -3.02 -5.66 -13.59
C PHE A 84 -2.62 -4.86 -12.35
N ILE A 85 -2.44 -3.54 -12.52
CA ILE A 85 -2.01 -2.64 -11.44
C ILE A 85 -3.18 -1.73 -11.06
N GLU A 86 -3.57 -1.79 -9.79
CA GLU A 86 -4.49 -0.84 -9.16
C GLU A 86 -3.70 0.05 -8.22
N SER A 87 -3.56 1.35 -8.51
CA SER A 87 -2.78 2.28 -7.68
C SER A 87 -3.65 3.30 -6.96
N ASN A 88 -3.35 3.54 -5.70
CA ASN A 88 -3.97 4.53 -4.84
C ASN A 88 -2.88 5.41 -4.24
N CYS A 89 -2.82 6.67 -4.65
CA CYS A 89 -1.93 7.67 -4.07
C CYS A 89 -2.79 8.69 -3.34
N SER A 90 -2.51 8.97 -2.07
CA SER A 90 -3.14 10.11 -1.41
C SER A 90 -2.62 11.40 -2.05
N LYS A 91 -3.52 12.36 -2.31
CA LYS A 91 -3.07 13.75 -2.52
C LYS A 91 -2.42 14.26 -1.25
N GLN A 92 -1.16 14.69 -1.33
CA GLN A 92 -0.61 15.57 -0.30
C GLN A 92 -1.50 16.81 -0.27
N GLN A 93 -2.13 17.08 0.86
CA GLN A 93 -2.81 18.35 1.12
C GLN A 93 -1.80 19.48 0.95
N TYR A 94 -1.86 20.19 -0.17
CA TYR A 94 -1.45 21.58 -0.36
C TYR A 94 -2.34 22.20 -1.43
#